data_AF-A0A7J9QIA7-F1
#
_entry.id   AF-A0A7J9QIA7-F1
#
_cell.length_a   1.000
_cell.length_b   1.000
_cell.length_c   1.000
_cell.angle_alpha   90.00
_cell.angle_beta   90.00
_cell.angle_gamma   90.00
#
_symmetry.space_group_name_H-M   'P 1'
#
loop_
_entity.id
_entity.type
_entity.pdbx_description
1 polymer ?
#
loop_
_entity_poly.entity_id
_entity_poly.type
_entity_poly.pdbx_seq_one_letter_code
_entity_poly.pdbx_strand_id
1 'polypeptide(L)' 'KVVDLSAERGEKKYHVKVPVQYKVDENSAKASYKNGILQLVFKLVEEKPTGKQVEVE' A
#
# COMPACT_ATOMS: atom_id res chain seq x y z
N LYS A 1 -8.63 -1.26 5.33
CA LYS A 1 -8.95 -0.86 3.94
C LYS A 1 -8.67 -2.04 3.02
N VAL A 2 -9.24 -2.12 1.82
CA VAL A 2 -9.02 -3.24 0.88
C VAL A 2 -8.40 -2.71 -0.39
N VAL A 3 -7.41 -3.42 -0.92
CA VAL A 3 -6.83 -3.14 -2.24
C VAL A 3 -7.42 -4.12 -3.23
N ASP A 4 -8.00 -3.60 -4.31
CA ASP A 4 -8.51 -4.38 -5.43
C ASP A 4 -7.44 -4.46 -6.52
N LEU A 5 -7.04 -5.67 -6.87
CA LEU A 5 -6.03 -5.95 -7.88
C LEU A 5 -6.67 -6.69 -9.03
N SER A 6 -6.56 -6.10 -10.21
CA SER A 6 -7.06 -6.68 -11.45
C SER A 6 -5.94 -6.68 -12.50
N ALA A 7 -5.73 -7.82 -13.15
CA ALA A 7 -4.76 -7.96 -14.23
C ALA A 7 -5.34 -8.83 -15.36
N GLU A 8 -5.16 -8.40 -16.59
CA GLU A 8 -5.59 -9.14 -17.78
C GLU A 8 -4.40 -9.40 -18.71
N ARG A 9 -4.29 -10.64 -19.21
CA ARG A 9 -3.29 -11.02 -20.22
C ARG A 9 -3.92 -12.00 -21.21
N GLY A 10 -4.28 -11.49 -22.38
CA GLY A 10 -5.04 -12.27 -23.38
C GLY A 10 -6.38 -12.71 -22.79
N GLU A 11 -6.64 -14.02 -22.79
CA GLU A 11 -7.87 -14.59 -22.21
C GLU A 11 -7.82 -14.76 -20.68
N LYS A 12 -6.63 -14.63 -20.06
CA LYS A 12 -6.49 -14.82 -18.61
C LYS A 12 -6.79 -13.52 -17.87
N LYS A 13 -7.76 -13.59 -16.95
CA LYS A 13 -8.15 -12.49 -16.06
C LYS A 13 -7.91 -12.90 -14.61
N TYR A 14 -7.24 -12.04 -13.86
CA TYR A 14 -6.92 -12.24 -12.46
C TYR A 14 -7.56 -11.10 -11.67
N HIS A 15 -8.29 -11.46 -10.61
CA HIS A 15 -8.91 -10.51 -9.69
C HIS A 15 -8.69 -10.98 -8.26
N VAL A 16 -8.20 -10.08 -7.40
CA VAL A 16 -8.05 -10.37 -5.97
C VAL A 16 -8.27 -9.12 -5.14
N LYS A 17 -8.95 -9.29 -4.01
CA LYS A 17 -9.14 -8.25 -3.00
C LYS A 17 -8.30 -8.60 -1.78
N VAL A 18 -7.35 -7.73 -1.44
CA VAL A 18 -6.41 -7.95 -0.35
C VAL A 18 -6.71 -6.96 0.78
N PRO A 19 -7.03 -7.42 2.00
CA PRO A 19 -7.19 -6.53 3.14
C PRO A 19 -5.83 -5.97 3.57
N VAL A 20 -5.77 -4.66 3.80
CA VAL A 20 -4.60 -3.94 4.30
C VAL A 20 -4.83 -3.57 5.76
N GLN A 21 -3.90 -4.00 6.61
CA GLN A 21 -3.94 -3.83 8.06
C GLN A 21 -3.61 -2.39 8.49
N TYR A 22 -2.71 -1.71 7.78
CA TYR A 22 -2.20 -0.39 8.13
C TYR A 22 -2.87 0.74 7.34
N LYS A 23 -2.84 1.97 7.88
CA LYS A 23 -3.22 3.17 7.15
C LYS A 23 -2.10 3.53 6.16
N VAL A 24 -2.42 3.41 4.88
CA VAL A 24 -1.53 3.76 3.77
C VAL A 24 -2.02 5.01 3.06
N ASP A 25 -1.10 5.76 2.47
CA ASP A 25 -1.42 6.85 1.56
C ASP A 25 -1.89 6.26 0.22
N GLU A 26 -3.15 6.52 -0.12
CA GLU A 26 -3.83 5.99 -1.31
C GLU A 26 -3.20 6.47 -2.62
N ASN A 27 -2.52 7.63 -2.60
CA ASN A 27 -1.89 8.21 -3.79
C ASN A 27 -0.42 7.78 -3.95
N SER A 28 0.12 7.03 -2.99
CA SER A 28 1.53 6.64 -2.97
C SER A 28 1.85 5.31 -3.67
N ALA A 29 0.83 4.65 -4.21
CA ALA A 29 0.93 3.31 -4.77
C ALA A 29 1.97 3.24 -5.89
N LYS A 30 2.91 2.31 -5.77
CA LYS A 30 3.89 1.98 -6.81
C LYS A 30 3.80 0.50 -7.15
N ALA A 31 3.81 0.19 -8.44
CA ALA A 31 3.77 -1.18 -8.95
C ALA A 31 5.08 -1.53 -9.66
N SER A 32 5.55 -2.76 -9.49
CA SER A 32 6.66 -3.35 -10.24
C SER A 32 6.33 -4.79 -10.59
N TYR A 33 6.71 -5.22 -11.79
CA TYR A 33 6.56 -6.61 -12.22
C TYR A 33 7.91 -7.17 -12.63
N LYS A 34 8.39 -8.17 -11.88
CA LYS A 34 9.69 -8.79 -12.12
C LYS A 34 9.60 -10.29 -11.90
N ASN A 35 10.09 -11.07 -12.87
CA ASN A 35 10.15 -12.53 -12.81
C ASN A 35 8.80 -13.21 -12.48
N GLY A 36 7.68 -12.68 -12.99
CA GLY A 36 6.36 -13.27 -12.75
C GLY A 36 5.63 -12.76 -11.51
N ILE A 37 6.24 -11.88 -10.73
CA ILE A 37 5.67 -11.37 -9.48
C ILE A 37 5.28 -9.91 -9.64
N LEU A 38 4.01 -9.59 -9.39
CA LEU A 38 3.52 -8.23 -9.22
C LEU A 38 3.75 -7.80 -7.77
N GLN A 39 4.62 -6.81 -7.57
CA GLN A 39 4.88 -6.17 -6.29
C GLN A 39 4.21 -4.80 -6.25
N LEU A 40 3.47 -4.53 -5.16
CA LEU A 40 2.87 -3.24 -4.87
C LEU A 40 3.44 -2.69 -3.57
N VAL A 41 3.85 -1.43 -3.59
CA VAL A 41 4.42 -0.74 -2.45
C VAL A 41 3.60 0.52 -2.20
N PHE A 42 3.18 0.71 -0.95
CA PHE A 42 2.48 1.91 -0.48
C PHE A 42 3.32 2.58 0.61
N LYS A 43 3.26 3.89 0.70
CA LYS A 43 3.76 4.63 1.86
C LYS A 43 2.72 4.55 2.98
N LEU A 44 3.19 4.48 4.22
CA LEU A 44 2.34 4.67 5.39
C LEU A 44 1.95 6.15 5.49
N VAL A 45 0.76 6.42 6.02
CA VAL A 45 0.39 7.78 6.39
C VAL A 45 1.28 8.19 7.55
N GLU A 46 1.94 9.35 7.46
CA GLU A 46 2.68 9.92 8.58
C GLU A 46 1.69 10.28 9.70
N GLU A 47 1.81 9.60 10.84
CA GLU A 47 1.11 10.02 12.05
C GLU A 47 1.90 11.17 12.66
N LYS A 48 1.33 12.38 12.62
CA LYS A 48 1.93 13.53 13.32
C LYS A 48 2.03 13.18 14.80
N PRO A 49 3.20 13.32 15.45
CA PRO A 49 3.31 13.05 16.87
C PRO A 49 2.36 13.99 17.61
N THR A 50 1.39 13.40 18.31
CA THR A 50 0.41 14.13 19.13
C THR A 50 0.97 14.52 20.50
N GLY A 51 2.21 14.09 20.81
CA GLY A 51 2.90 14.42 22.05
C GLY A 51 3.74 15.69 21.92
N LYS A 52 3.65 16.58 22.91
CA LYS A 52 4.56 17.70 23.07
C LYS A 52 5.85 17.15 23.71
N GLN A 53 6.99 17.28 23.04
CA GLN A 53 8.28 16.94 23.64
C GLN A 53 8.54 17.92 24.78
N VAL A 54 8.68 17.41 26.01
CA VAL A 54 9.03 18.22 27.18
C VAL A 54 10.50 17.98 27.47
N GLU A 55 11.31 19.00 27.28
CA GLU A 55 12.71 19.02 27.73
C GLU A 55 12.74 19.36 29.23
N VAL A 56 13.57 18.66 29.98
CA VAL A 56 13.74 18.86 31.43
C VAL A 56 15.12 19.51 31.64
N GLU A 57 15.14 20.65 32.35
CA GLU A 57 16.35 21.31 32.87
C GLU A 57 16.70 20.82 34.28
#